data_AF-A0A843F5H7-F1
#
_entry.id   AF-A0A843F5H7-F1
#
_cell.length_a   1.000
_cell.length_b   1.000
_cell.length_c   1.000
_cell.angle_alpha   90.00
_cell.angle_beta   90.00
_cell.angle_gamma   90.00
#
_symmetry.space_group_name_H-M   'P 1'
#
loop_
_entity.id
_entity.type
_entity.pdbx_description
1 polymer ?
#
loop_
_entity_poly.entity_id
_entity_poly.type
_entity_poly.pdbx_seq_one_letter_code
_entity_poly.pdbx_strand_id
1 'polypeptide(L)'
;MILNWKEEITKIDPDMKFRAQGGWLKTVDQLDKSVKNGYSLVGDFVQAGDFEHKYDEGIYLDCNKEGTAKKTQQDYRLFRFRDGKVRLLDMVIDGKQGWAVDLWDALEGEI
;
A
#
# COMPACT_ATOMS: atom_id res chain seq x y z
N MET A 1 11.82 11.69 -8.04
CA MET A 1 11.09 12.11 -9.26
C MET A 1 9.65 12.41 -8.87
N ILE A 2 8.95 13.30 -9.58
CA ILE A 2 7.50 13.46 -9.37
C ILE A 2 6.85 12.26 -10.06
N LEU A 3 6.20 11.38 -9.30
CA LEU A 3 5.48 10.23 -9.83
C LEU A 3 4.05 10.23 -9.29
N ASN A 4 3.09 10.11 -10.20
CA ASN A 4 1.70 9.95 -9.86
C ASN A 4 1.39 8.47 -9.57
N TRP A 5 1.65 8.04 -8.33
CA TRP A 5 1.43 6.66 -7.91
C TRP A 5 -0.03 6.22 -8.08
N LYS A 6 -1.00 7.15 -8.01
CA LYS A 6 -2.41 6.86 -8.28
C LYS A 6 -2.60 6.34 -9.71
N GLU A 7 -1.98 6.99 -10.70
CA GLU A 7 -2.05 6.52 -12.09
C GLU A 7 -1.44 5.13 -12.24
N GLU A 8 -0.31 4.87 -11.58
CA GLU A 8 0.34 3.56 -11.62
C GLU A 8 -0.53 2.46 -10.98
N ILE A 9 -1.12 2.72 -9.82
CA ILE A 9 -2.03 1.73 -9.20
C ILE A 9 -3.31 1.56 -10.01
N THR A 10 -3.83 2.64 -10.60
CA THR A 10 -5.04 2.54 -11.46
C THR A 10 -4.75 1.76 -12.74
N LYS A 11 -3.51 1.74 -13.25
CA LYS A 11 -3.12 0.84 -14.35
C LYS A 11 -3.08 -0.62 -13.92
N ILE A 12 -2.70 -0.89 -12.67
CA ILE A 12 -2.64 -2.24 -12.09
C ILE A 12 -4.05 -2.75 -11.79
N ASP A 13 -4.93 -1.89 -11.28
CA ASP A 13 -6.30 -2.20 -10.87
C ASP A 13 -7.27 -1.10 -11.38
N PRO A 14 -7.74 -1.21 -12.64
CA PRO A 14 -8.54 -0.17 -13.28
C PRO A 14 -9.98 -0.08 -12.76
N ASP A 15 -10.50 -1.15 -12.13
CA ASP A 15 -11.85 -1.19 -11.58
C ASP A 15 -11.93 -0.64 -10.14
N MET A 16 -10.77 -0.43 -9.49
CA MET A 16 -10.67 0.09 -8.13
C MET A 16 -11.27 1.49 -8.01
N LYS A 17 -12.11 1.69 -6.99
CA LYS A 17 -12.55 3.03 -6.59
C LYS A 17 -11.56 3.65 -5.61
N PHE A 18 -10.47 4.15 -6.17
CA PHE A 18 -9.36 4.72 -5.42
C PHE A 18 -9.80 5.76 -4.39
N ARG A 19 -9.50 5.49 -3.12
CA ARG A 19 -9.78 6.31 -1.94
C ARG A 19 -11.24 6.73 -1.79
N ALA A 20 -12.20 6.01 -2.37
CA ALA A 20 -13.62 6.40 -2.35
C ALA A 20 -14.23 6.51 -0.94
N GLN A 21 -13.66 5.81 0.04
CA GLN A 21 -14.00 5.90 1.47
C GLN A 21 -12.77 6.30 2.31
N GLY A 22 -11.75 6.89 1.67
CA GLY A 22 -10.48 7.27 2.29
C GLY A 22 -9.41 6.19 2.17
N GLY A 23 -8.42 6.27 3.05
CA GLY A 23 -7.25 5.41 3.03
C GLY A 23 -5.99 6.17 3.43
N TRP A 24 -4.87 5.45 3.45
CA TRP A 24 -3.55 6.01 3.75
C TRP A 24 -2.47 5.32 2.93
N LEU A 25 -1.33 5.98 2.84
CA LEU A 25 -0.10 5.45 2.28
C LEU A 25 0.97 5.53 3.38
N LYS A 26 1.83 4.53 3.50
CA LYS A 26 2.97 4.58 4.41
C LYS A 26 4.20 3.92 3.78
N THR A 27 5.39 4.28 4.23
CA THR A 27 6.62 3.54 3.91
C THR A 27 6.64 2.23 4.70
N VAL A 28 7.42 1.28 4.20
CA VAL A 28 7.75 0.05 4.91
C VAL A 28 9.26 -0.10 4.89
N ASP A 29 9.86 0.19 6.02
CA ASP A 29 11.31 0.20 6.21
C ASP A 29 11.78 -1.07 6.91
N GLN A 30 10.92 -1.66 7.75
CA GLN A 30 11.23 -2.86 8.53
C GLN A 30 10.01 -3.78 8.69
N LEU A 31 10.29 -5.04 8.98
CA LEU A 31 9.29 -6.06 9.32
C LEU A 31 9.44 -6.48 10.78
N ASP A 32 8.44 -6.17 11.60
CA ASP A 32 8.31 -6.65 12.99
C ASP A 32 7.36 -7.85 13.07
N LYS A 33 7.92 -9.06 13.13
CA LYS A 33 7.15 -10.31 13.24
C LYS A 33 6.60 -10.58 14.65
N SER A 34 6.88 -9.72 15.64
CA SER A 34 6.33 -9.87 16.99
C SER A 34 4.83 -9.60 17.05
N VAL A 35 4.32 -8.81 16.10
CA VAL A 35 2.90 -8.49 15.91
C VAL A 35 2.42 -9.06 14.58
N LYS A 36 1.15 -9.48 14.47
CA LYS A 36 0.58 -10.10 13.25
C LYS A 36 -0.41 -9.22 12.51
N ASN A 37 -0.40 -7.92 12.78
CA ASN A 37 -1.33 -6.95 12.23
C ASN A 37 -0.57 -5.89 11.43
N GLY A 38 -1.25 -4.83 10.98
CA GLY A 38 -0.62 -3.76 10.18
C GLY A 38 0.56 -3.05 10.85
N TYR A 39 0.79 -3.23 12.16
CA TYR A 39 1.98 -2.72 12.86
C TYR A 39 3.25 -3.55 12.58
N SER A 40 3.11 -4.76 12.03
CA SER A 40 4.27 -5.57 11.59
C SER A 40 5.03 -4.91 10.45
N LEU A 41 4.34 -4.12 9.62
CA LEU A 41 4.93 -3.37 8.53
C LEU A 41 5.37 -2.02 9.11
N VAL A 42 6.60 -1.89 9.59
CA VAL A 42 7.09 -0.69 10.28
C VAL A 42 7.52 0.35 9.26
N GLY A 43 7.06 1.58 9.42
CA GLY A 43 7.44 2.74 8.61
C GLY A 43 6.53 3.94 8.88
N ASP A 44 6.74 5.01 8.13
CA ASP A 44 6.12 6.31 8.36
C ASP A 44 4.94 6.58 7.42
N PHE A 45 3.88 7.18 7.96
CA PHE A 45 2.74 7.59 7.14
C PHE A 45 3.14 8.74 6.22
N VAL A 46 2.91 8.53 4.93
CA VAL A 46 3.18 9.53 3.90
C VAL A 46 1.89 10.30 3.64
N GLN A 47 2.01 11.61 3.46
CA GLN A 47 0.86 12.47 3.21
C GLN A 47 0.11 12.02 1.93
N ALA A 48 -1.04 11.39 2.11
CA ALA A 48 -1.92 11.00 1.02
C ALA A 48 -2.84 12.18 0.69
N GLY A 49 -2.55 12.92 -0.40
CA GLY A 49 -3.40 14.03 -0.83
C GLY A 49 -2.81 14.86 -1.97
N ASP A 50 -1.50 15.08 -1.96
CA ASP A 50 -0.77 15.67 -3.08
C ASP A 50 -0.17 14.53 -3.91
N PHE A 51 -0.91 14.11 -4.95
CA PHE A 51 -0.54 12.99 -5.83
C PHE A 51 0.71 13.26 -6.67
N GLU A 52 1.20 14.50 -6.68
CA GLU A 52 2.44 14.95 -7.34
C GLU A 52 3.56 15.18 -6.31
N HIS A 53 3.78 14.23 -5.41
CA HIS A 53 4.89 14.31 -4.46
C HIS A 53 6.16 13.63 -4.97
N LYS A 54 7.31 14.04 -4.45
CA LYS A 54 8.55 13.27 -4.61
C LYS A 54 8.47 12.09 -3.65
N TYR A 55 8.29 10.91 -4.20
CA TYR A 55 8.46 9.66 -3.46
C TYR A 55 9.93 9.24 -3.53
N ASP A 56 10.49 8.88 -2.38
CA ASP A 56 11.82 8.28 -2.28
C ASP A 56 11.78 6.81 -2.69
N GLU A 57 12.92 6.28 -3.12
CA GLU A 57 13.07 4.86 -3.40
C GLU A 57 12.89 4.04 -2.14
N GLY A 58 12.08 2.98 -2.22
CA GLY A 58 11.69 2.21 -1.05
C GLY A 58 10.45 1.37 -1.27
N ILE A 59 9.98 0.74 -0.20
CA ILE A 59 8.77 -0.05 -0.20
C ILE A 59 7.67 0.76 0.45
N TYR A 60 6.49 0.70 -0.14
CA TYR A 60 5.32 1.44 0.28
C TYR A 60 4.13 0.52 0.40
N LEU A 61 3.26 0.86 1.35
CA LEU A 61 2.02 0.17 1.61
C LEU A 61 0.86 1.13 1.44
N ASP A 62 0.05 0.88 0.42
CA ASP A 62 -1.21 1.58 0.19
C ASP A 62 -2.36 0.82 0.85
N CYS A 63 -3.16 1.53 1.64
CA CYS A 63 -4.43 1.06 2.19
C CYS A 63 -5.61 1.76 1.53
N ASN A 64 -6.12 1.21 0.43
CA ASN A 64 -7.29 1.74 -0.25
C ASN A 64 -8.57 1.35 0.48
N LYS A 65 -9.42 2.33 0.85
CA LYS A 65 -10.76 2.03 1.38
C LYS A 65 -11.81 2.38 0.35
N GLU A 66 -12.62 1.40 0.00
CA GLU A 66 -13.68 1.55 -0.98
C GLU A 66 -14.96 0.79 -0.59
N GLY A 67 -15.90 0.71 -1.54
CA GLY A 67 -17.23 0.15 -1.31
C GLY A 67 -18.23 1.19 -0.78
N THR A 68 -19.18 0.74 0.02
CA THR A 68 -20.27 1.58 0.57
C THR A 68 -20.19 1.62 2.08
N ALA A 69 -20.82 2.60 2.72
CA ALA A 69 -20.88 2.68 4.19
C ALA A 69 -21.42 1.40 4.87
N LYS A 70 -22.17 0.55 4.15
CA LYS A 70 -22.69 -0.74 4.64
C LYS A 70 -21.79 -1.94 4.33
N LYS A 71 -20.90 -1.82 3.34
CA LYS A 71 -19.93 -2.84 2.92
C LYS A 71 -18.65 -2.12 2.54
N THR A 72 -17.85 -1.80 3.56
CA THR A 72 -16.53 -1.22 3.39
C THR A 72 -15.54 -2.33 3.04
N GLN A 73 -14.85 -2.15 1.93
CA GLN A 73 -13.75 -2.99 1.48
C GLN A 73 -12.44 -2.23 1.79
N GLN A 74 -11.45 -2.96 2.31
CA GLN A 74 -10.13 -2.41 2.59
C GLN A 74 -9.08 -3.25 1.86
N ASP A 75 -8.46 -2.66 0.85
CA ASP A 75 -7.43 -3.31 0.07
C ASP A 75 -6.06 -2.79 0.48
N TYR A 76 -5.11 -3.69 0.61
CA TYR A 76 -3.73 -3.41 0.97
C TYR A 76 -2.83 -3.79 -0.19
N ARG A 77 -2.07 -2.84 -0.72
CA ARG A 77 -1.15 -3.07 -1.85
C ARG A 77 0.26 -2.72 -1.41
N LEU A 78 1.14 -3.70 -1.47
CA LEU A 78 2.56 -3.54 -1.22
C LEU A 78 3.26 -3.32 -2.55
N PHE A 79 3.98 -2.22 -2.70
CA PHE A 79 4.72 -1.93 -3.91
C PHE A 79 6.08 -1.32 -3.62
N ARG A 80 7.02 -1.58 -4.51
CA ARG A 80 8.36 -0.98 -4.48
C ARG A 80 8.44 0.16 -5.47
N PHE A 81 8.93 1.29 -5.00
CA PHE A 81 9.35 2.40 -5.83
C PHE A 81 10.85 2.28 -6.08
N ARG A 82 11.24 2.14 -7.35
CA ARG A 82 12.65 2.06 -7.77
C ARG A 82 12.80 2.59 -9.20
N ASP A 83 13.83 3.39 -9.45
CA ASP A 83 14.14 3.94 -10.78
C ASP A 83 12.96 4.69 -11.45
N GLY A 84 12.12 5.35 -10.65
CA GLY A 84 10.94 6.05 -11.14
C GLY A 84 9.82 5.14 -11.67
N LYS A 85 9.82 3.86 -11.28
CA LYS A 85 8.77 2.89 -11.59
C LYS A 85 8.17 2.31 -10.31
N VAL A 86 6.88 2.02 -10.36
CA VAL A 86 6.17 1.29 -9.31
C VAL A 86 6.08 -0.17 -9.72
N ARG A 87 6.55 -1.06 -8.85
CA ARG A 87 6.37 -2.50 -8.99
C ARG A 87 5.48 -3.01 -7.87
N LEU A 88 4.32 -3.56 -8.22
CA LEU A 88 3.51 -4.29 -7.25
C LEU A 88 4.30 -5.52 -6.78
N LEU A 89 4.48 -5.64 -5.48
CA LEU A 89 5.08 -6.80 -4.83
C LEU A 89 4.00 -7.81 -4.50
N ASP A 90 2.96 -7.36 -3.81
CA ASP A 90 1.83 -8.19 -3.41
C ASP A 90 0.61 -7.34 -3.04
N MET A 91 -0.56 -7.97 -2.94
CA MET A 91 -1.82 -7.30 -2.61
C MET A 91 -2.78 -8.22 -1.86
N VAL A 92 -3.50 -7.63 -0.90
CA VAL A 92 -4.60 -8.27 -0.18
C VAL A 92 -5.87 -7.48 -0.44
N ILE A 93 -6.83 -8.11 -1.11
CA ILE A 93 -8.16 -7.55 -1.35
C ILE A 93 -9.09 -7.89 -0.17
N ASP A 94 -9.88 -6.92 0.27
CA ASP A 94 -10.79 -7.04 1.41
C ASP A 94 -10.10 -7.64 2.66
N GLY A 95 -8.95 -7.05 3.01
CA GLY A 95 -8.06 -7.53 4.07
C GLY A 95 -8.77 -7.61 5.42
N LYS A 96 -8.76 -8.82 6.00
CA LYS A 96 -9.33 -9.12 7.32
C LYS A 96 -8.27 -9.09 8.41
N GLN A 97 -8.67 -9.36 9.64
CA GLN A 97 -7.73 -9.48 10.76
C GLN A 97 -6.59 -10.45 10.41
N GLY A 98 -5.35 -9.95 10.37
CA GLY A 98 -4.16 -10.72 10.00
C GLY A 98 -3.61 -10.49 8.59
N TRP A 99 -4.26 -9.67 7.75
CA TRP A 99 -3.85 -9.38 6.36
C TRP A 99 -2.37 -9.01 6.19
N ALA A 100 -1.75 -8.44 7.23
CA ALA A 100 -0.36 -8.02 7.16
C ALA A 100 0.60 -9.20 7.01
N VAL A 101 0.26 -10.37 7.57
CA VAL A 101 1.08 -11.59 7.50
C VAL A 101 1.15 -12.10 6.07
N ASP A 102 0.08 -11.94 5.29
CA ASP A 102 0.05 -12.36 3.88
C ASP A 102 1.07 -11.58 3.04
N LEU A 103 1.48 -10.38 3.49
CA LEU A 103 2.47 -9.54 2.80
C LEU A 103 3.92 -9.78 3.28
N TRP A 104 4.15 -10.61 4.30
CA TRP A 104 5.47 -10.78 4.89
C TRP A 104 6.45 -11.44 3.93
N ASP A 105 6.04 -12.52 3.26
CA ASP A 105 6.91 -13.23 2.30
C ASP A 105 7.37 -12.30 1.17
N ALA A 106 6.46 -11.47 0.66
CA ALA A 106 6.78 -10.48 -0.38
C ALA A 106 7.73 -9.38 0.11
N LEU A 107 7.60 -8.98 1.38
CA LEU A 107 8.44 -7.98 2.00
C LEU A 107 9.85 -8.52 2.31
N GLU A 108 9.96 -9.74 2.84
CA GLU A 108 11.25 -10.39 3.12
C GLU A 108 12.11 -10.62 1.88
N GLY A 109 11.48 -10.75 0.70
CA GLY A 109 12.21 -10.83 -0.56
C GLY A 109 12.86 -9.51 -1.00
N GLU A 110 12.49 -8.38 -0.39
CA GLU A 110 12.83 -7.05 -0.89
C GLU A 110 13.61 -6.16 0.09
N ILE A 111 13.54 -6.44 1.40
CA ILE A 111 14.33 -5.78 2.47
C ILE A 111 15.68 -6.47 2.67
#